data_AF-A0A952UJL0-F1
#
_entry.id   AF-A0A952UJL0-F1
#
_cell.length_a   1.000
_cell.length_b   1.000
_cell.length_c   1.000
_cell.angle_alpha   90.00
_cell.angle_beta   90.00
_cell.angle_gamma   90.00
#
_symmetry.space_group_name_H-M   'P 1'
#
loop_
_entity.id
_entity.type
_entity.pdbx_description
1 polymer ?
#
loop_
_entity_poly.entity_id
_entity_poly.type
_entity_poly.pdbx_seq_one_letter_code
_entity_poly.pdbx_strand_id
1 'polypeptide(L)'
;IVEGSKHLSAAFLFGRVFQPFDLSVRQTSAEYWETTGPLTELDLDTSFLIARSEELVVTVATGDKNLQAKALEAVGRGDVSQLSITPRNGRFTVGAASSRWLAKAVYEHIDKAVSRTSPKKIHLFMAIPQTTAMQLGQKFAGMPKTLVYDWNGTDYEAGKMIPGGVL
;
A
#
# COMPACT_ATOMS: atom_id res chain seq x y z
N ILE A 1 6.41 -7.96 21.59
CA ILE A 1 6.15 -8.56 20.26
C ILE A 1 5.41 -7.50 19.47
N VAL A 2 6.04 -6.91 18.46
CA VAL A 2 5.36 -6.01 17.53
C VAL A 2 4.62 -6.91 16.53
N GLU A 3 3.30 -6.93 16.59
CA GLU A 3 2.49 -7.66 15.63
C GLU A 3 2.66 -7.00 14.25
N GLY A 4 3.33 -7.69 13.31
CA GLY A 4 3.71 -7.15 12.00
C GLY A 4 2.55 -6.66 11.13
N SER A 5 1.29 -6.89 11.51
CA SER A 5 0.11 -6.41 10.79
C SER A 5 -0.38 -5.02 11.19
N LYS A 6 0.20 -4.37 12.22
CA LYS A 6 -0.39 -3.15 12.83
C LYS A 6 0.25 -1.82 12.41
N HIS A 7 1.36 -1.83 11.67
CA HIS A 7 2.14 -0.61 11.37
C HIS A 7 2.57 -0.53 9.90
N LEU A 8 1.62 -0.69 8.98
CA LEU A 8 1.88 -0.59 7.54
C LEU A 8 2.14 0.87 7.12
N SER A 9 1.51 1.84 7.80
CA SER A 9 1.81 3.27 7.60
C SER A 9 3.26 3.61 7.91
N ALA A 10 3.80 3.08 9.02
CA ALA A 10 5.20 3.27 9.40
C ALA A 10 6.15 2.62 8.39
N ALA A 11 5.90 1.36 8.00
CA ALA A 11 6.71 0.66 7.00
C ALA A 11 6.74 1.42 5.66
N PHE A 12 5.58 1.90 5.19
CA PHE A 12 5.48 2.74 4.02
C PHE A 12 6.28 4.04 4.16
N LEU A 13 6.17 4.75 5.30
CA LEU A 13 6.94 5.97 5.52
C LEU A 13 8.44 5.69 5.52
N PHE A 14 8.90 4.62 6.18
CA PHE A 14 10.31 4.23 6.18
C PHE A 14 10.84 4.11 4.74
N GLY A 15 10.10 3.41 3.89
CA GLY A 15 10.44 3.32 2.47
C GLY A 15 10.52 4.69 1.80
N ARG A 16 9.56 5.57 2.09
CA ARG A 16 9.48 6.91 1.49
C ARG A 16 10.62 7.84 1.93
N VAL A 17 11.04 7.75 3.19
CA VAL A 17 12.09 8.58 3.80
C VAL A 17 13.48 8.12 3.36
N PHE A 18 13.70 6.81 3.24
CA PHE A 18 14.99 6.25 2.85
C PHE A 18 15.15 6.10 1.32
N GLN A 19 14.28 6.71 0.51
CA GLN A 19 14.53 6.86 -0.93
C GLN A 19 15.67 7.88 -1.12
N PRO A 20 16.73 7.59 -1.93
CA PRO A 20 16.86 6.55 -2.95
C PRO A 20 17.65 5.29 -2.55
N PHE A 21 17.88 5.01 -1.27
CA PHE A 21 18.75 3.92 -0.82
C PHE A 21 18.15 2.53 -1.06
N ASP A 22 19.01 1.57 -1.39
CA ASP A 22 18.67 0.15 -1.35
C ASP A 22 18.60 -0.32 0.10
N LEU A 23 17.55 -1.06 0.45
CA LEU A 23 17.30 -1.52 1.80
C LEU A 23 17.29 -3.05 1.87
N SER A 24 17.96 -3.57 2.89
CA SER A 24 17.85 -4.96 3.33
C SER A 24 16.89 -5.02 4.52
N VAL A 25 15.71 -5.60 4.32
CA VAL A 25 14.64 -5.60 5.34
C VAL A 25 14.54 -6.98 5.98
N ARG A 26 14.82 -7.05 7.27
CA ARG A 26 14.69 -8.29 8.05
C ARG A 26 13.22 -8.70 8.18
N GLN A 27 12.85 -9.87 7.65
CA GLN A 27 11.48 -10.44 7.78
C GLN A 27 11.34 -11.32 9.01
N THR A 28 12.35 -12.15 9.24
CA THR A 28 12.39 -13.13 10.32
C THR A 28 13.76 -13.10 11.00
N SER A 29 13.98 -13.95 12.00
CA SER A 29 15.29 -14.03 12.65
C SER A 29 16.42 -14.40 11.68
N ALA A 30 16.12 -15.13 10.60
CA ALA A 30 17.10 -15.67 9.66
C ALA A 30 16.99 -15.10 8.23
N GLU A 31 15.93 -14.35 7.91
CA GLU A 31 15.62 -13.95 6.54
C GLU A 31 15.59 -12.44 6.34
N TYR A 32 16.25 -11.99 5.28
CA TYR A 32 16.27 -10.60 4.80
C TYR A 32 15.75 -10.52 3.38
N TRP A 33 14.95 -9.51 3.09
CA TRP A 33 14.43 -9.21 1.77
C TRP A 33 14.99 -7.88 1.28
N GLU A 34 15.71 -7.95 0.16
CA GLU A 34 16.26 -6.78 -0.51
C GLU A 34 15.20 -6.03 -1.31
N THR A 35 15.31 -4.70 -1.38
CA THR A 35 14.48 -3.86 -2.25
C THR A 35 14.88 -3.93 -3.72
N THR A 36 16.03 -4.54 -4.02
CA THR A 36 16.56 -4.77 -5.38
C THR A 36 16.61 -6.25 -5.74
N GLY A 37 16.91 -6.53 -7.01
CA GLY A 37 17.04 -7.89 -7.54
C GLY A 37 15.87 -8.33 -8.41
N PRO A 38 15.78 -9.65 -8.73
CA PRO A 38 14.82 -10.16 -9.69
C PRO A 38 13.38 -9.98 -9.22
N LEU A 39 12.47 -9.89 -10.19
CA LEU A 39 11.02 -9.79 -9.96
C LEU A 39 10.35 -11.11 -10.30
N THR A 40 9.34 -11.48 -9.51
CA THR A 40 8.46 -12.61 -9.80
C THR A 40 7.04 -12.10 -9.85
N GLU A 41 6.41 -12.25 -11.01
CA GLU A 41 5.05 -11.77 -11.25
C GLU A 41 4.02 -12.52 -10.41
N LEU A 42 3.00 -11.78 -9.94
CA LEU A 42 1.82 -12.32 -9.27
C LEU A 42 0.58 -12.03 -10.12
N ASP A 43 -0.36 -12.95 -10.14
CA ASP A 43 -1.60 -12.80 -10.92
C ASP A 43 -2.63 -11.95 -10.16
N LEU A 44 -2.63 -10.65 -10.46
CA LEU A 44 -3.53 -9.67 -9.85
C LEU A 44 -4.87 -9.56 -10.59
N ASP A 45 -5.92 -9.33 -9.80
CA ASP A 45 -7.17 -8.75 -10.28
C ASP A 45 -7.25 -7.28 -9.83
N THR A 46 -7.71 -6.43 -10.74
CA THR A 46 -7.82 -4.99 -10.51
C THR A 46 -9.19 -4.48 -10.90
N SER A 47 -9.90 -3.93 -9.93
CA SER A 47 -11.18 -3.26 -10.13
C SER A 47 -10.99 -1.75 -10.01
N PHE A 48 -11.59 -1.00 -10.93
CA PHE A 48 -11.54 0.45 -10.90
C PHE A 48 -12.91 1.06 -11.15
N LEU A 49 -13.43 1.77 -10.15
CA LEU A 49 -14.67 2.54 -10.21
C LEU A 49 -14.32 4.03 -10.24
N ILE A 50 -14.82 4.73 -11.25
CA ILE A 50 -14.61 6.17 -11.40
C ILE A 50 -15.83 6.91 -10.88
N ALA A 51 -15.60 7.87 -9.99
CA ALA A 51 -16.60 8.81 -9.50
C ALA A 51 -16.11 10.25 -9.68
N ARG A 52 -17.03 11.22 -9.62
CA ARG A 52 -16.69 12.65 -9.63
C ARG A 52 -16.21 13.08 -8.24
N SER A 53 -14.96 12.75 -7.92
CA SER A 53 -14.35 13.00 -6.64
C SER A 53 -12.94 13.56 -6.79
N GLU A 54 -12.52 14.39 -5.84
CA GLU A 54 -11.11 14.78 -5.69
C GLU A 54 -10.31 13.75 -4.87
N GLU A 55 -10.96 12.67 -4.43
CA GLU A 55 -10.37 11.62 -3.60
C GLU A 55 -10.38 10.27 -4.32
N LEU A 56 -9.28 9.52 -4.15
CA LEU A 56 -9.12 8.16 -4.63
C LEU A 56 -8.90 7.22 -3.44
N VAL A 57 -9.79 6.25 -3.28
CA VAL A 57 -9.63 5.16 -2.31
C VAL A 57 -8.93 4.00 -2.99
N VAL A 58 -7.79 3.58 -2.44
CA VAL A 58 -6.99 2.47 -2.94
C VAL A 58 -6.97 1.36 -1.90
N THR A 59 -7.40 0.16 -2.27
CA THR A 59 -7.30 -1.04 -1.45
C THR A 59 -6.35 -2.04 -2.08
N VAL A 60 -5.42 -2.57 -1.28
CA VAL A 60 -4.45 -3.58 -1.73
C VAL A 60 -4.44 -4.75 -0.75
N ALA A 61 -4.67 -5.97 -1.23
CA ALA A 61 -4.61 -7.18 -0.41
C ALA A 61 -3.80 -8.28 -1.09
N THR A 62 -3.09 -9.10 -0.30
CA THR A 62 -2.40 -10.33 -0.78
C THR A 62 -3.17 -11.61 -0.46
N GLY A 63 -4.37 -11.50 0.11
CA GLY A 63 -5.25 -12.63 0.40
C GLY A 63 -6.70 -12.19 0.41
N ASP A 64 -7.57 -13.01 0.99
CA ASP A 64 -9.03 -12.91 0.84
C ASP A 64 -9.68 -11.81 1.70
N LYS A 65 -8.88 -10.88 2.23
CA LYS A 65 -9.39 -9.76 3.03
C LYS A 65 -10.06 -8.74 2.12
N ASN A 66 -11.38 -8.64 2.20
CA ASN A 66 -12.11 -7.55 1.58
C ASN A 66 -11.95 -6.26 2.41
N LEU A 67 -11.11 -5.35 1.93
CA LEU A 67 -10.84 -4.08 2.60
C LEU A 67 -11.85 -2.99 2.22
N GLN A 68 -12.59 -3.17 1.12
CA GLN A 68 -13.30 -2.08 0.46
C GLN A 68 -14.40 -1.48 1.33
N ALA A 69 -15.22 -2.31 1.97
CA ALA A 69 -16.29 -1.84 2.84
C ALA A 69 -15.77 -0.98 3.99
N LYS A 70 -14.71 -1.47 4.67
CA LYS A 70 -14.09 -0.75 5.79
C LYS A 70 -13.32 0.49 5.36
N ALA A 71 -12.69 0.46 4.19
CA ALA A 71 -12.04 1.64 3.61
C ALA A 71 -13.05 2.77 3.36
N LEU A 72 -14.20 2.45 2.77
CA LEU A 72 -15.25 3.44 2.52
C LEU A 72 -15.91 3.94 3.81
N GLU A 73 -16.07 3.09 4.82
CA GLU A 73 -16.50 3.52 6.16
C GLU A 73 -15.52 4.53 6.78
N ALA A 74 -14.22 4.26 6.70
CA ALA A 74 -13.17 5.11 7.28
C ALA A 74 -12.96 6.44 6.55
N VAL A 75 -13.19 6.50 5.23
CA VAL A 75 -13.14 7.76 4.45
C VAL A 75 -14.43 8.56 4.57
N GLY A 76 -15.53 7.90 4.92
CA GLY A 76 -16.87 8.47 4.91
C GLY A 76 -17.61 8.10 3.63
N ARG A 77 -18.93 7.84 3.75
CA ARG A 77 -19.77 7.45 2.62
C ARG A 77 -19.91 8.61 1.64
N GLY A 78 -19.41 8.43 0.41
CA GLY A 78 -19.52 9.41 -0.68
C GLY A 78 -19.15 8.80 -2.03
N ASP A 79 -19.47 9.53 -3.10
CA ASP A 79 -19.04 9.21 -4.46
C ASP A 79 -17.53 9.45 -4.59
N VAL A 80 -16.73 8.45 -4.23
CA VAL A 80 -15.27 8.44 -4.34
C VAL A 80 -14.82 7.47 -5.42
N SER A 81 -13.75 7.83 -6.15
CA SER A 81 -13.13 6.89 -7.09
C SER A 81 -12.44 5.79 -6.28
N GLN A 82 -12.49 4.55 -6.78
CA GLN A 82 -12.02 3.38 -6.04
C GLN A 82 -11.15 2.52 -6.93
N LEU A 83 -9.94 2.20 -6.47
CA LEU A 83 -9.05 1.22 -7.06
C LEU A 83 -8.86 0.07 -6.07
N SER A 84 -9.21 -1.15 -6.48
CA SER A 84 -8.95 -2.35 -5.70
C SER A 84 -7.97 -3.24 -6.43
N ILE A 85 -6.94 -3.67 -5.71
CA ILE A 85 -5.87 -4.56 -6.19
C ILE A 85 -5.85 -5.78 -5.28
N THR A 86 -6.26 -6.92 -5.83
CA THR A 86 -6.39 -8.17 -5.07
C THR A 86 -5.80 -9.32 -5.87
N PRO A 87 -5.56 -10.48 -5.24
CA PRO A 87 -5.19 -11.66 -6.01
C PRO A 87 -6.34 -12.13 -6.90
N ARG A 88 -6.05 -12.56 -8.13
CA ARG A 88 -7.06 -13.19 -9.00
C ARG A 88 -7.48 -14.57 -8.48
N ASN A 89 -6.54 -15.32 -7.92
CA ASN A 89 -6.70 -16.74 -7.58
C ASN A 89 -6.34 -17.02 -6.10
N GLY A 90 -7.16 -16.51 -5.17
CA GLY A 90 -7.00 -16.76 -3.73
C GLY A 90 -5.74 -16.14 -3.13
N ARG A 91 -5.21 -16.67 -2.03
CA ARG A 91 -4.09 -16.04 -1.33
C ARG A 91 -2.73 -16.24 -2.00
N PHE A 92 -1.94 -15.16 -2.13
CA PHE A 92 -0.54 -15.27 -2.52
C PHE A 92 0.34 -15.71 -1.34
N THR A 93 1.30 -16.58 -1.63
CA THR A 93 2.51 -16.67 -0.81
C THR A 93 3.51 -15.65 -1.34
N VAL A 94 3.79 -14.63 -0.55
CA VAL A 94 4.70 -13.55 -0.96
C VAL A 94 6.10 -13.84 -0.42
N GLY A 95 7.07 -14.00 -1.32
CA GLY A 95 8.50 -13.94 -1.03
C GLY A 95 9.14 -12.63 -1.52
N ALA A 96 10.46 -12.51 -1.40
CA ALA A 96 11.20 -11.29 -1.73
C ALA A 96 10.96 -10.77 -3.17
N ALA A 97 11.08 -11.64 -4.17
CA ALA A 97 10.93 -11.26 -5.58
C ALA A 97 9.49 -10.85 -5.94
N SER A 98 8.50 -11.58 -5.41
CA SER A 98 7.09 -11.24 -5.57
C SER A 98 6.67 -9.99 -4.78
N SER A 99 7.31 -9.71 -3.64
CA SER A 99 7.08 -8.46 -2.89
C SER A 99 7.51 -7.24 -3.71
N ARG A 100 8.71 -7.30 -4.31
CA ARG A 100 9.22 -6.21 -5.16
C ARG A 100 8.32 -5.99 -6.37
N TRP A 101 7.89 -7.08 -7.00
CA TRP A 101 6.98 -7.02 -8.14
C TRP A 101 5.63 -6.42 -7.73
N LEU A 102 5.06 -6.86 -6.61
CA LEU A 102 3.78 -6.36 -6.10
C LEU A 102 3.84 -4.85 -5.80
N ALA A 103 4.91 -4.38 -5.14
CA ALA A 103 5.09 -2.95 -4.89
C ALA A 103 5.17 -2.13 -6.19
N LYS A 104 5.87 -2.65 -7.22
CA LYS A 104 5.92 -2.04 -8.55
C LYS A 104 4.54 -2.01 -9.22
N ALA A 105 3.85 -3.14 -9.26
CA ALA A 105 2.53 -3.25 -9.87
C ALA A 105 1.51 -2.32 -9.20
N VAL A 106 1.47 -2.30 -7.86
CA VAL A 106 0.59 -1.40 -7.10
C VAL A 106 0.85 0.06 -7.45
N TYR A 107 2.11 0.49 -7.47
CA TYR A 107 2.45 1.86 -7.88
C TYR A 107 1.97 2.17 -9.30
N GLU A 108 2.22 1.28 -10.27
CA GLU A 108 1.80 1.48 -11.66
C GLU A 108 0.27 1.54 -11.83
N HIS A 109 -0.48 0.75 -11.06
CA HIS A 109 -1.94 0.82 -11.07
C HIS A 109 -2.47 2.10 -10.43
N ILE A 110 -1.85 2.57 -9.35
CA ILE A 110 -2.17 3.86 -8.72
C ILE A 110 -1.85 4.99 -9.69
N ASP A 111 -0.68 4.98 -10.35
CA ASP A 111 -0.27 6.00 -11.32
C ASP A 111 -1.27 6.12 -12.48
N LYS A 112 -1.71 4.97 -13.03
CA LYS A 112 -2.77 4.91 -14.03
C LYS A 112 -4.10 5.45 -13.52
N ALA A 113 -4.49 5.16 -12.28
CA ALA A 113 -5.72 5.67 -11.68
C ALA A 113 -5.66 7.19 -11.45
N VAL A 114 -4.52 7.68 -10.94
CA VAL A 114 -4.24 9.11 -10.76
C VAL A 114 -4.32 9.85 -12.08
N SER A 115 -3.70 9.31 -13.13
CA SER A 115 -3.75 9.90 -14.49
C SER A 115 -5.17 9.97 -15.07
N ARG A 116 -6.07 9.07 -14.65
CA ARG A 116 -7.46 9.02 -15.14
C ARG A 116 -8.44 9.89 -14.34
N THR A 117 -8.15 10.15 -13.07
CA THR A 117 -9.08 10.81 -12.14
C THR A 117 -8.56 12.13 -11.57
N SER A 118 -7.27 12.41 -11.73
CA SER A 118 -6.59 13.60 -11.20
C SER A 118 -6.95 13.91 -9.73
N PRO A 119 -6.87 12.92 -8.81
CA PRO A 119 -7.27 13.12 -7.44
C PRO A 119 -6.27 14.05 -6.73
N LYS A 120 -6.78 14.88 -5.82
CA LYS A 120 -5.92 15.70 -4.93
C LYS A 120 -5.43 14.89 -3.73
N LYS A 121 -6.12 13.80 -3.39
CA LYS A 121 -5.82 12.98 -2.22
C LYS A 121 -6.02 11.49 -2.49
N ILE A 122 -5.13 10.67 -1.98
CA ILE A 122 -5.21 9.20 -2.01
C ILE A 122 -5.40 8.68 -0.58
N HIS A 123 -6.35 7.77 -0.40
CA HIS A 123 -6.53 7.00 0.82
C HIS A 123 -6.07 5.56 0.57
N LEU A 124 -4.93 5.17 1.14
CA LEU A 124 -4.29 3.89 0.90
C LEU A 124 -4.52 2.93 2.06
N PHE A 125 -5.24 1.85 1.77
CA PHE A 125 -5.55 0.76 2.69
C PHE A 125 -4.85 -0.50 2.21
N MET A 126 -4.12 -1.16 3.11
CA MET A 126 -3.26 -2.28 2.74
C MET A 126 -3.44 -3.47 3.68
N ALA A 127 -3.39 -4.66 3.11
CA ALA A 127 -3.25 -5.94 3.79
C ALA A 127 -2.17 -6.76 3.06
N ILE A 128 -0.93 -6.28 3.17
CA ILE A 128 0.25 -6.79 2.49
C ILE A 128 1.40 -6.99 3.50
N PRO A 129 2.49 -7.71 3.15
CA PRO A 129 3.69 -7.75 3.98
C PRO A 129 4.29 -6.35 4.21
N GLN A 130 4.85 -6.09 5.40
CA GLN A 130 5.45 -4.79 5.74
C GLN A 130 6.53 -4.36 4.74
N THR A 131 7.30 -5.31 4.23
CA THR A 131 8.36 -5.06 3.25
C THR A 131 7.81 -4.63 1.90
N THR A 132 6.65 -5.17 1.50
CA THR A 132 5.95 -4.69 0.31
C THR A 132 5.50 -3.24 0.52
N ALA A 133 4.99 -2.89 1.70
CA ALA A 133 4.62 -1.50 2.01
C ALA A 133 5.83 -0.57 2.00
N MET A 134 6.98 -1.02 2.52
CA MET A 134 8.23 -0.26 2.48
C MET A 134 8.75 -0.07 1.03
N GLN A 135 8.78 -1.13 0.23
CA GLN A 135 9.13 -1.06 -1.19
C GLN A 135 8.18 -0.17 -1.98
N LEU A 136 6.88 -0.16 -1.64
CA LEU A 136 5.90 0.73 -2.23
C LEU A 136 6.20 2.18 -1.84
N GLY A 137 6.49 2.45 -0.57
CA GLY A 137 6.89 3.77 -0.07
C GLY A 137 8.09 4.35 -0.80
N GLN A 138 9.12 3.53 -1.09
CA GLN A 138 10.28 3.93 -1.90
C GLN A 138 9.90 4.36 -3.33
N LYS A 139 8.88 3.72 -3.91
CA LYS A 139 8.41 4.03 -5.28
C LYS A 139 7.48 5.23 -5.33
N PHE A 140 6.88 5.62 -4.20
CA PHE A 140 5.79 6.61 -4.10
C PHE A 140 6.23 8.08 -4.25
N ALA A 141 7.14 8.35 -5.18
CA ALA A 141 7.53 9.70 -5.60
C ALA A 141 6.54 10.26 -6.64
N GLY A 142 6.27 11.57 -6.57
CA GLY A 142 5.41 12.28 -7.53
C GLY A 142 3.90 12.07 -7.36
N MET A 143 3.47 11.33 -6.35
CA MET A 143 2.05 11.05 -6.10
C MET A 143 1.34 12.19 -5.35
N PRO A 144 0.01 12.35 -5.53
CA PRO A 144 -0.81 13.24 -4.71
C PRO A 144 -0.69 12.97 -3.20
N LYS A 145 -1.22 13.88 -2.37
CA LYS A 145 -1.22 13.72 -0.91
C LYS A 145 -1.83 12.37 -0.54
N THR A 146 -1.07 11.53 0.12
CA THR A 146 -1.48 10.16 0.44
C THR A 146 -1.60 9.96 1.94
N LEU A 147 -2.76 9.50 2.39
CA LEU A 147 -3.01 9.03 3.74
C LEU A 147 -2.96 7.52 3.75
N VAL A 148 -2.07 6.95 4.56
CA VAL A 148 -1.98 5.49 4.74
C VAL A 148 -2.70 5.11 6.02
N TYR A 149 -3.56 4.09 5.94
CA TYR A 149 -4.39 3.65 7.05
C TYR A 149 -3.86 2.36 7.66
N ASP A 150 -3.89 2.29 8.99
CA ASP A 150 -3.56 1.10 9.77
C ASP A 150 -4.83 0.46 10.34
N TRP A 151 -4.85 -0.87 10.40
CA TRP A 151 -5.90 -1.62 11.06
C TRP A 151 -5.62 -1.72 12.56
N ASN A 152 -6.51 -1.16 13.38
CA ASN A 152 -6.34 -1.16 14.84
C ASN A 152 -6.87 -2.44 15.53
N GLY A 153 -7.55 -3.33 14.78
CA GLY A 153 -8.24 -4.52 15.30
C GLY A 153 -9.74 -4.52 15.01
N THR A 154 -10.34 -3.34 14.90
CA THR A 154 -11.78 -3.13 14.72
C THR A 154 -12.09 -2.26 13.51
N ASP A 155 -11.27 -1.26 13.25
CA ASP A 155 -11.44 -0.32 12.14
C ASP A 155 -10.08 0.16 11.58
N TYR A 156 -10.15 0.88 10.48
CA TYR A 156 -9.02 1.59 9.91
C TYR A 156 -8.92 3.00 10.46
N GLU A 157 -7.73 3.34 10.95
CA GLU A 157 -7.38 4.70 11.35
C GLU A 157 -6.32 5.26 10.43
N ALA A 158 -6.44 6.54 10.07
CA ALA A 158 -5.37 7.23 9.36
C ALA A 158 -4.12 7.21 10.24
N GLY A 159 -2.99 6.77 9.69
CA GLY A 159 -1.71 6.73 10.40
C GLY A 159 -1.39 8.11 10.99
N LYS A 160 -1.39 8.20 12.32
CA LYS A 160 -1.01 9.42 13.04
C LYS A 160 0.51 9.51 13.06
N MET A 161 1.06 10.14 12.03
CA MET A 161 2.48 10.42 11.95
C MET A 161 2.73 11.78 12.60
N ILE A 162 3.47 11.81 13.70
CA ILE A 162 4.07 13.07 14.18
C ILE A 162 5.20 13.37 13.20
N PRO A 163 5.17 14.49 12.46
CA PRO A 163 6.35 14.90 11.70
C PRO A 163 7.47 15.07 12.72
N GLY A 164 8.48 14.21 12.66
CA GLY A 164 9.75 14.51 13.30
C GLY A 164 10.24 15.79 12.67
N GLY A 165 10.16 16.89 13.41
CA GLY A 165 10.76 18.15 13.01
C GLY A 165 12.23 17.88 12.71
N VAL A 166 12.62 18.05 11.46
CA VAL A 166 14.02 18.10 11.10
C VAL A 166 14.51 19.45 11.62
N LEU A 167 15.32 19.43 12.67
CA LEU A 167 16.24 20.51 13.03
C LEU A 167 17.40 20.54 12.04
#